data_AF-A0A971NG32-F1
#
_entry.id   AF-A0A971NG32-F1
#
_cell.length_a   1.000
_cell.length_b   1.000
_cell.length_c   1.000
_cell.angle_alpha   90.00
_cell.angle_beta   90.00
_cell.angle_gamma   90.00
#
_symmetry.space_group_name_H-M   'P 1'
#
loop_
_entity.id
_entity.type
_entity.pdbx_description
1 polymer ?
#
loop_
_entity_poly.entity_id
_entity_poly.type
_entity_poly.pdbx_seq_one_letter_code
_entity_poly.pdbx_strand_id
1 'polypeptide(L)'
;MAAVAAKYPEYQSLGAEVLSVSVDSVFVHKMWNDHELSKMMGNDIPFMMCSDQDGSIGKAYGIYDEDSGVETRGRFIIDPDGIIQGFEVLTPPVGRNVSESIRQLQAFQVVRASNG
;
A
#
# COMPACT_ATOMS: atom_id res chain seq x y z
N MET A 1 5.69 -4.70 -4.60
CA MET A 1 4.71 -5.54 -3.89
C MET A 1 5.34 -6.72 -3.16
N ALA A 2 6.22 -7.51 -3.79
CA ALA A 2 6.83 -8.68 -3.14
C ALA A 2 7.50 -8.39 -1.77
N ALA A 3 8.25 -7.29 -1.64
CA ALA A 3 8.85 -6.91 -0.36
C ALA A 3 7.82 -6.61 0.75
N VAL A 4 6.64 -6.07 0.39
CA VAL A 4 5.55 -5.84 1.34
C VAL A 4 4.87 -7.16 1.68
N ALA A 5 4.64 -8.03 0.70
CA ALA A 5 4.07 -9.37 0.91
C ALA A 5 4.92 -10.24 1.83
N ALA A 6 6.24 -10.22 1.67
CA ALA A 6 7.17 -10.92 2.57
C ALA A 6 7.10 -10.44 4.03
N LYS A 7 6.68 -9.18 4.24
CA LYS A 7 6.51 -8.55 5.55
C LYS A 7 5.05 -8.51 6.02
N TYR A 8 4.12 -9.04 5.25
CA TYR A 8 2.70 -9.00 5.56
C TYR A 8 2.35 -9.62 6.93
N PRO A 9 2.95 -10.76 7.37
CA PRO A 9 2.71 -11.28 8.71
C PRO A 9 3.09 -10.31 9.83
N GLU A 10 4.08 -9.45 9.60
CA GLU A 10 4.52 -8.43 10.56
C GLU A 10 3.45 -7.33 10.70
N TYR A 11 2.89 -6.85 9.58
CA TYR A 11 1.74 -5.92 9.61
C TYR A 11 0.53 -6.52 10.33
N GLN A 12 0.19 -7.78 10.02
CA GLN A 12 -0.92 -8.50 10.66
C GLN A 12 -0.69 -8.68 12.17
N SER A 13 0.55 -8.96 12.60
CA SER A 13 0.89 -9.06 14.03
C SER A 13 0.71 -7.74 14.79
N LEU A 14 0.79 -6.62 14.08
CA LEU A 14 0.53 -5.28 14.60
C LEU A 14 -0.96 -4.90 14.49
N GLY A 15 -1.83 -5.79 14.02
CA GLY A 15 -3.24 -5.49 13.81
C GLY A 15 -3.49 -4.49 12.66
N ALA A 16 -2.56 -4.40 11.71
CA ALA A 16 -2.69 -3.55 10.53
C ALA A 16 -2.95 -4.38 9.27
N GLU A 17 -3.81 -3.87 8.41
CA GLU A 17 -4.09 -4.43 7.09
C GLU A 17 -3.35 -3.66 6.00
N VAL A 18 -3.00 -4.34 4.91
CA VAL A 18 -2.36 -3.74 3.74
C VAL A 18 -3.34 -3.75 2.59
N LEU A 19 -3.48 -2.61 1.91
CA LEU A 19 -4.20 -2.50 0.65
C LEU A 19 -3.24 -1.97 -0.42
N SER A 20 -3.25 -2.59 -1.59
CA SER A 20 -2.59 -2.04 -2.77
C SER A 20 -3.65 -1.46 -3.70
N VAL A 21 -3.34 -0.35 -4.37
CA VAL A 21 -4.25 0.37 -5.25
C VAL A 21 -3.50 0.75 -6.52
N SER A 22 -4.13 0.58 -7.68
CA SER A 22 -3.72 1.19 -8.93
C SER A 22 -4.92 1.35 -9.86
N VAL A 23 -4.75 2.14 -10.93
CA VAL A 23 -5.75 2.30 -12.00
C VAL A 23 -6.05 1.02 -12.81
N ASP A 24 -5.28 -0.06 -12.65
CA ASP A 24 -5.54 -1.28 -13.41
C ASP A 24 -6.82 -1.99 -12.94
N SER A 25 -7.47 -2.70 -13.85
CA SER A 25 -8.69 -3.47 -13.54
C SER A 25 -8.40 -4.66 -12.61
N VAL A 26 -9.42 -5.12 -11.90
CA VAL A 26 -9.34 -6.36 -11.08
C VAL A 26 -8.92 -7.59 -11.89
N PHE A 27 -9.19 -7.62 -13.19
CA PHE A 27 -8.73 -8.69 -14.08
C PHE A 27 -7.22 -8.64 -14.30
N VAL A 28 -6.66 -7.44 -14.49
CA VAL A 28 -5.21 -7.24 -14.60
C VAL A 28 -4.53 -7.64 -13.30
N HIS A 29 -5.09 -7.24 -12.15
CA HIS A 29 -4.61 -7.62 -10.83
C HIS A 29 -4.55 -9.14 -10.66
N LYS A 30 -5.64 -9.83 -11.00
CA LYS A 30 -5.69 -11.30 -10.97
C LYS A 30 -4.64 -11.91 -11.88
N MET A 31 -4.53 -11.44 -13.12
CA MET A 31 -3.55 -12.02 -14.05
C MET A 31 -2.11 -11.78 -13.59
N TRP A 32 -1.83 -10.60 -13.05
CA TRP A 32 -0.52 -10.26 -12.54
C TRP A 32 -0.16 -11.09 -11.31
N ASN A 33 -1.12 -11.32 -10.41
CA ASN A 33 -0.94 -12.25 -9.29
C ASN A 33 -0.65 -13.67 -9.78
N ASP A 34 -1.53 -14.23 -10.61
CA ASP A 34 -1.51 -15.64 -11.01
C ASP A 34 -0.29 -15.99 -11.90
N HIS A 35 0.23 -15.03 -12.67
CA HIS A 35 1.25 -15.29 -13.66
C HIS A 35 2.63 -14.72 -13.36
N GLU A 36 2.74 -13.69 -12.52
CA GLU A 36 4.02 -13.03 -12.23
C GLU A 36 4.36 -13.06 -10.74
N LEU A 37 3.51 -12.48 -9.89
CA LEU A 37 3.80 -12.30 -8.47
C LEU A 37 3.87 -13.64 -7.74
N SER A 38 2.93 -14.55 -8.03
CA SER A 38 2.91 -15.88 -7.44
C SER A 38 4.16 -16.70 -7.77
N LYS A 39 4.67 -16.58 -9.00
CA LYS A 39 5.91 -17.23 -9.42
C LYS A 39 7.14 -16.62 -8.76
N MET A 40 7.19 -15.29 -8.62
CA MET A 40 8.29 -14.61 -7.93
C MET A 40 8.36 -14.94 -6.45
N MET A 41 7.21 -15.04 -5.77
CA MET A 41 7.14 -15.20 -4.31
C MET A 41 6.99 -16.67 -3.88
N GLY A 42 6.54 -17.55 -4.78
CA GLY A 42 6.16 -18.92 -4.47
C GLY A 42 4.76 -19.06 -3.86
N ASN A 43 4.00 -17.96 -3.75
CA ASN A 43 2.65 -17.89 -3.20
C ASN A 43 1.92 -16.64 -3.74
N ASP A 44 0.59 -16.63 -3.65
CA ASP A 44 -0.22 -15.47 -4.02
C ASP A 44 0.02 -14.27 -3.10
N ILE A 45 -0.27 -13.07 -3.61
CA ILE A 45 -0.28 -11.84 -2.81
C ILE A 45 -1.26 -12.00 -1.66
N PRO A 46 -0.81 -11.81 -0.40
CA PRO A 46 -1.61 -12.18 0.77
C PRO A 46 -2.59 -11.08 1.21
N PHE A 47 -2.70 -9.99 0.44
CA PHE A 47 -3.50 -8.80 0.77
C PHE A 47 -4.32 -8.32 -0.44
N MET A 48 -5.31 -7.47 -0.18
CA MET A 48 -6.21 -7.00 -1.24
C MET A 48 -5.52 -6.06 -2.23
N MET A 49 -5.85 -6.26 -3.51
CA MET A 49 -5.48 -5.37 -4.61
C MET A 49 -6.75 -4.66 -5.11
N CYS A 50 -6.89 -3.38 -4.80
CA CYS A 50 -7.99 -2.52 -5.18
C CYS A 50 -7.75 -1.93 -6.58
N SER A 51 -8.83 -1.74 -7.33
CA SER A 51 -8.82 -1.15 -8.66
C SER A 51 -9.41 0.27 -8.58
N ASP A 52 -8.68 1.24 -9.12
CA ASP A 52 -9.05 2.67 -9.17
C ASP A 52 -9.15 3.15 -10.62
N GLN A 53 -9.94 2.47 -11.46
CA GLN A 53 -9.91 2.67 -12.92
C GLN A 53 -10.23 4.09 -13.39
N ASP A 54 -10.96 4.88 -12.60
CA ASP A 54 -11.27 6.28 -12.89
C ASP A 54 -10.29 7.27 -12.22
N GLY A 55 -9.31 6.76 -11.47
CA GLY A 55 -8.31 7.54 -10.73
C GLY A 55 -8.89 8.31 -9.56
N SER A 56 -10.13 8.05 -9.15
CA SER A 56 -10.82 8.84 -8.12
C SER A 56 -10.14 8.74 -6.76
N ILE A 57 -9.61 7.56 -6.40
CA ILE A 57 -8.85 7.37 -5.16
C ILE A 57 -7.52 8.13 -5.27
N GLY A 58 -6.76 7.94 -6.35
CA GLY A 58 -5.51 8.67 -6.57
C GLY A 58 -5.68 10.19 -6.50
N LYS A 59 -6.76 10.72 -7.07
CA LYS A 59 -7.11 12.16 -7.04
C LYS A 59 -7.46 12.61 -5.62
N ALA A 60 -8.26 11.82 -4.89
CA ALA A 60 -8.62 12.12 -3.50
C ALA A 60 -7.39 12.15 -2.57
N TYR A 61 -6.39 11.31 -2.84
CA TYR A 61 -5.13 11.25 -2.09
C TYR A 61 -4.04 12.18 -2.65
N GLY A 62 -4.33 12.95 -3.70
CA GLY A 62 -3.41 13.94 -4.27
C GLY A 62 -2.17 13.34 -4.94
N ILE A 63 -2.25 12.08 -5.40
CA ILE A 63 -1.12 11.36 -6.01
C ILE A 63 -1.36 10.96 -7.47
N TYR A 64 -2.55 11.25 -8.03
CA TYR A 64 -2.86 11.00 -9.42
C TYR A 64 -2.18 12.00 -10.35
N ASP A 65 -1.52 11.50 -11.39
CA ASP A 65 -0.94 12.29 -12.46
C ASP A 65 -1.89 12.27 -13.67
N GLU A 66 -2.53 13.41 -13.94
CA GLU A 66 -3.48 13.55 -15.05
C GLU A 66 -2.82 13.42 -16.42
N ASP A 67 -1.53 13.75 -16.55
CA ASP A 67 -0.82 13.69 -17.84
C ASP A 67 -0.50 12.24 -18.22
N SER A 68 -0.14 11.42 -17.23
CA SER A 68 0.20 10.00 -17.43
C SER A 68 -0.96 9.04 -17.16
N GLY A 69 -2.03 9.51 -16.52
CA GLY A 69 -3.22 8.73 -16.21
C GLY A 69 -3.02 7.66 -15.13
N VAL A 70 -1.99 7.80 -14.29
CA VAL A 70 -1.61 6.82 -13.26
C VAL A 70 -1.29 7.49 -11.93
N GLU A 71 -1.30 6.72 -10.85
CA GLU A 71 -0.86 7.20 -9.54
C GLU A 71 0.68 7.20 -9.41
N THR A 72 1.21 8.23 -8.77
CA THR A 72 2.58 8.25 -8.25
C THR A 72 2.71 7.27 -7.07
N ARG A 73 3.95 6.97 -6.63
CA ARG A 73 4.19 5.95 -5.60
C ARG A 73 3.89 6.49 -4.21
N GLY A 74 2.62 6.46 -3.82
CA GLY A 74 2.13 6.81 -2.48
C GLY A 74 2.09 5.62 -1.50
N ARG A 75 2.31 5.89 -0.22
CA ARG A 75 1.92 5.05 0.91
C ARG A 75 1.22 5.95 1.93
N PHE A 76 0.11 5.48 2.49
CA PHE A 76 -0.63 6.14 3.55
C PHE A 76 -0.81 5.18 4.73
N ILE A 77 -0.58 5.67 5.94
CA ILE A 77 -0.89 4.99 7.21
C ILE A 77 -2.16 5.63 7.73
N ILE A 78 -3.22 4.84 7.81
CA ILE A 78 -4.56 5.26 8.25
C ILE A 78 -4.86 4.56 9.56
N ASP A 79 -5.27 5.32 10.57
CA ASP A 79 -5.60 4.77 11.89
C ASP A 79 -7.03 4.21 11.95
N PRO A 80 -7.43 3.57 13.07
CA PRO A 80 -8.78 3.02 13.21
C PRO A 80 -9.93 4.03 13.16
N ASP A 81 -9.64 5.33 13.33
CA ASP A 81 -10.64 6.40 13.25
C ASP A 81 -10.74 6.95 11.81
N GLY A 82 -9.99 6.37 10.86
CA GLY A 82 -9.96 6.77 9.46
C GLY A 82 -9.07 7.98 9.20
N ILE A 83 -8.21 8.36 10.14
CA ILE A 83 -7.33 9.53 10.01
C ILE A 83 -5.98 9.12 9.44
N ILE A 84 -5.50 9.86 8.44
CA ILE A 84 -4.15 9.70 7.89
C ILE A 84 -3.14 10.20 8.92
N GLN A 85 -2.35 9.30 9.47
CA GLN A 85 -1.30 9.61 10.45
C GLN A 85 0.04 9.91 9.78
N GLY A 86 0.31 9.29 8.64
CA GLY A 86 1.54 9.52 7.89
C GLY A 86 1.42 9.10 6.44
N PHE A 87 2.13 9.79 5.57
CA PHE A 87 2.21 9.45 4.16
C PHE A 87 3.59 9.70 3.57
N GLU A 88 3.91 9.00 2.50
CA GLU A 88 5.14 9.16 1.72
C GLU A 88 4.79 9.04 0.24
N VAL A 89 5.26 10.01 -0.55
CA VAL A 89 5.09 10.03 -2.00
C VAL A 89 6.47 10.09 -2.62
N LEU A 90 6.79 9.08 -3.43
CA LEU A 90 8.05 8.98 -4.15
C LEU A 90 7.81 9.03 -5.65
N THR A 91 8.77 9.60 -6.37
CA THR A 91 8.77 9.50 -7.83
C THR A 91 9.02 8.04 -8.26
N PRO A 92 8.60 7.63 -9.48
CA PRO A 92 8.69 6.24 -9.94
C PRO A 92 10.05 5.53 -9.82
N PRO A 93 11.22 6.17 -10.02
CA PRO A 93 12.49 5.43 -10.07
C PRO A 93 12.93 4.88 -8.70
N VAL A 94 12.39 5.38 -7.59
CA VAL A 94 12.82 5.00 -6.24
C VAL A 94 11.83 4.02 -5.59
N GLY A 95 12.37 2.99 -4.94
CA GLY A 95 11.62 2.03 -4.15
C GLY A 95 11.39 2.52 -2.71
N ARG A 96 10.35 2.01 -2.05
CA ARG A 96 10.04 2.33 -0.64
C ARG A 96 10.83 1.43 0.31
N ASN A 97 11.14 1.97 1.50
CA ASN A 97 11.67 1.18 2.60
C ASN A 97 10.51 0.60 3.44
N VAL A 98 10.30 -0.72 3.33
CA VAL A 98 9.21 -1.42 4.05
C VAL A 98 9.46 -1.39 5.56
N SER A 99 10.70 -1.50 6.01
CA SER A 99 11.04 -1.47 7.44
C SER A 99 10.72 -0.13 8.08
N GLU A 100 10.90 0.97 7.35
CA GLU A 100 10.51 2.31 7.86
C GLU A 100 9.00 2.43 8.01
N SER A 101 8.22 1.84 7.10
CA SER A 101 6.75 1.83 7.18
C SER A 101 6.28 1.12 8.45
N ILE A 102 6.89 -0.03 8.79
CA ILE A 102 6.58 -0.79 10.01
C ILE A 102 7.01 -0.03 11.26
N ARG A 103 8.20 0.60 11.26
CA ARG A 103 8.66 1.44 12.38
C ARG A 103 7.71 2.61 12.64
N GLN A 104 7.22 3.27 11.58
CA GLN A 104 6.23 4.34 11.69
C GLN A 104 4.91 3.84 12.27
N LEU A 105 4.41 2.70 11.79
CA LEU A 105 3.20 2.08 12.32
C LEU A 105 3.31 1.81 13.82
N GLN A 106 4.40 1.16 14.27
CA GLN A 106 4.65 0.91 15.69
C GLN A 106 4.72 2.22 16.50
N ALA A 107 5.38 3.25 15.98
CA ALA A 107 5.47 4.54 16.65
C ALA A 107 4.10 5.20 16.82
N PHE A 108 3.26 5.19 15.78
CA PHE A 108 1.89 5.72 15.87
C PHE A 108 1.03 4.94 16.84
N GLN A 109 1.20 3.62 16.95
CA GLN A 109 0.50 2.81 17.95
C GLN A 109 0.90 3.17 19.38
N VAL A 110 2.18 3.45 19.63
CA VAL A 110 2.65 3.93 20.95
C VAL A 110 2.00 5.28 21.29
N VAL A 111 2.02 6.24 20.35
CA VAL A 111 1.40 7.56 20.54
C VAL A 111 -0.10 7.44 20.81
N ARG A 112 -0.79 6.55 20.08
CA ARG A 112 -2.22 6.29 20.31
C ARG A 112 -2.48 5.70 21.69
N ALA A 113 -1.66 4.74 22.13
CA ALA A 113 -1.79 4.13 23.45
C ALA A 113 -1.48 5.11 24.60
N SER A 114 -0.63 6.12 24.37
CA SER A 114 -0.33 7.17 25.34
C SER A 114 -1.32 8.35 25.33
N ASN A 115 -2.26 8.39 24.38
CA ASN A 115 -3.15 9.53 24.12
C ASN A 115 -2.39 10.83 23.76
N GLY A 116 -1.26 10.71 23.06
CA GLY A 116 -0.32 11.82 22.78
C GLY A 116 0.75 11.95 23.84
#